data_AF-A0A963H679-F1
#
_entry.id   AF-A0A963H679-F1
#
_cell.length_a   1.000
_cell.length_b   1.000
_cell.length_c   1.000
_cell.angle_alpha   90.00
_cell.angle_beta   90.00
_cell.angle_gamma   90.00
#
_symmetry.space_group_name_H-M   'P 1'
#
loop_
_entity.id
_entity.type
_entity.pdbx_description
1 polymer ?
#
loop_
_entity_poly.entity_id
_entity_poly.type
_entity_poly.pdbx_seq_one_letter_code
_entity_poly.pdbx_strand_id
1 'polypeptide(L)'
;VRPSYVLGGRAMEIVHEQKDLERYMREAVKVSNESPVLLDRFLNDAVEVDVDALSDGTQVIIGGIMEHIEQAGVHSGDSACSLPPYTLSAVLQDELRRQTEAMARGLNVCGLMNVQFAIQGEGDAAVVYVLEVNPRASRTVPFVSKACSLPLAKIAARCMAGRSLADQGVTGEIVPPYYAVKEAVFPFNKFPGVDTILGPEMKSTGEVMGVGRTFAEAFVKSQIAAGIRLPKSGTAFISVKQTDRPAAIEVARQLHDLGFGLVATRGTAAAIAAAGVPVTPVNKVNEGRPHVVDMIKNKEISLVINTVEERRQAITDSRSIRTSALATKLTAYTTIEGAHAACMGLQHLDQLEVYALQTLHAELN
;
A
#
# COMPACT_ATOMS: atom_id res chain seq x y z
N VAL A 1 -15.88 4.46 -9.45
CA VAL A 1 -16.93 3.60 -10.03
C VAL A 1 -16.51 2.15 -9.88
N ARG A 2 -17.38 1.28 -9.37
CA ARG A 2 -17.04 -0.12 -9.05
C ARG A 2 -18.05 -1.08 -9.69
N PRO A 3 -17.63 -2.01 -10.57
CA PRO A 3 -18.51 -3.05 -11.08
C PRO A 3 -18.77 -4.11 -10.00
N SER A 4 -19.93 -4.78 -10.07
CA SER A 4 -20.29 -5.87 -9.16
C SER A 4 -19.65 -7.21 -9.56
N TYR A 5 -19.49 -8.12 -8.60
CA TYR A 5 -18.99 -9.49 -8.79
C TYR A 5 -17.60 -9.60 -9.45
N VAL A 6 -16.72 -8.63 -9.22
CA VAL A 6 -15.32 -8.68 -9.64
C VAL A 6 -14.40 -8.86 -8.44
N LEU A 7 -13.26 -9.51 -8.66
CA LEU A 7 -12.13 -9.52 -7.73
C LEU A 7 -10.95 -8.79 -8.35
N GLY A 8 -10.07 -8.23 -7.53
CA GLY A 8 -8.86 -7.55 -8.00
C GLY A 8 -9.11 -6.13 -8.53
N GLY A 9 -10.27 -5.54 -8.25
CA GLY A 9 -10.60 -4.21 -8.75
C GLY A 9 -10.77 -4.14 -10.26
N ARG A 10 -11.05 -5.27 -10.93
CA ARG A 10 -11.14 -5.33 -12.39
C ARG A 10 -12.11 -4.28 -12.92
N ALA A 11 -11.62 -3.44 -13.83
CA ALA A 11 -12.36 -2.32 -14.40
C ALA A 11 -12.89 -1.30 -13.36
N MET A 12 -12.30 -1.20 -12.17
CA MET A 12 -12.56 -0.07 -11.28
C MET A 12 -11.82 1.17 -11.79
N GLU A 13 -12.48 2.32 -11.75
CA GLU A 13 -11.91 3.59 -12.19
C GLU A 13 -12.36 4.73 -11.27
N ILE A 14 -11.44 5.64 -10.96
CA ILE A 14 -11.75 6.89 -10.26
C ILE A 14 -12.13 7.94 -11.30
N VAL A 15 -13.29 8.55 -11.12
CA VAL A 15 -13.93 9.41 -12.12
C VAL A 15 -14.12 10.80 -11.51
N HIS A 16 -13.56 11.83 -12.14
CA HIS A 16 -13.60 13.21 -11.63
C HIS A 16 -14.61 14.09 -12.36
N GLU A 17 -14.90 13.79 -13.63
CA GLU A 17 -15.77 14.61 -14.48
C GLU A 17 -16.84 13.77 -15.17
N GLN A 18 -17.95 14.40 -15.54
CA GLN A 18 -19.07 13.74 -16.23
C GLN A 18 -18.62 13.00 -17.50
N LYS A 19 -17.71 13.58 -18.29
CA LYS A 19 -17.20 12.97 -19.52
C LYS A 19 -16.48 11.65 -19.28
N ASP A 20 -15.77 11.54 -18.16
CA ASP A 20 -15.10 10.29 -17.76
C ASP A 20 -16.12 9.22 -17.35
N LEU A 21 -17.20 9.61 -16.65
CA LEU A 21 -18.30 8.69 -16.32
C LEU A 21 -19.00 8.16 -17.57
N GLU A 22 -19.33 9.04 -18.52
CA GLU A 22 -19.96 8.66 -19.80
C GLU A 22 -19.08 7.70 -20.62
N ARG A 23 -17.76 7.93 -20.62
CA ARG A 23 -16.80 6.99 -21.23
C ARG A 23 -16.84 5.64 -20.53
N TYR A 24 -16.68 5.63 -19.21
CA TYR A 24 -16.70 4.41 -18.40
C TYR A 24 -17.96 3.58 -18.67
N MET A 25 -19.13 4.23 -18.70
CA MET A 25 -20.41 3.55 -18.94
C MET A 25 -20.50 2.92 -20.33
N ARG A 26 -19.82 3.46 -21.34
CA ARG A 26 -19.77 2.89 -22.70
C ARG A 26 -18.77 1.75 -22.85
N GLU A 27 -17.61 1.88 -22.21
CA GLU A 27 -16.45 1.01 -22.43
C GLU A 27 -16.37 -0.14 -21.41
N ALA A 28 -16.60 0.14 -20.12
CA ALA A 28 -16.31 -0.76 -19.02
C ALA A 28 -17.52 -1.59 -18.53
N VAL A 29 -18.75 -1.10 -18.71
CA VAL A 29 -19.98 -1.82 -18.27
C VAL A 29 -20.17 -3.16 -18.96
N LYS A 30 -19.49 -3.40 -20.10
CA LYS A 30 -19.47 -4.70 -20.79
C LYS A 30 -18.87 -5.83 -19.96
N VAL A 31 -18.18 -5.51 -18.86
CA VAL A 31 -17.54 -6.49 -17.95
C VAL A 31 -18.48 -6.91 -16.80
N SER A 32 -19.59 -6.20 -16.57
CA SER A 32 -20.58 -6.52 -15.52
C SER A 32 -21.73 -7.37 -16.08
N ASN A 33 -21.89 -8.59 -15.57
CA ASN A 33 -23.03 -9.46 -15.88
C ASN A 33 -24.32 -8.88 -15.26
N GLU A 34 -25.15 -8.16 -16.01
CA GLU A 34 -26.49 -7.62 -15.61
C GLU A 34 -26.59 -6.93 -14.23
N SER A 35 -25.47 -6.70 -13.56
CA SER A 35 -25.40 -6.33 -12.16
C SER A 35 -25.15 -4.83 -12.04
N PRO A 36 -25.69 -4.18 -10.99
CA PRO A 36 -25.56 -2.75 -10.80
C PRO A 36 -24.09 -2.34 -10.69
N VAL A 37 -23.80 -1.13 -11.15
CA VAL A 37 -22.50 -0.47 -10.97
C VAL A 37 -22.61 0.46 -9.76
N LEU A 38 -21.68 0.33 -8.81
CA LEU A 38 -21.65 1.18 -7.62
C LEU A 38 -20.93 2.50 -7.91
N LEU A 39 -21.52 3.57 -7.38
CA LEU A 39 -20.97 4.92 -7.37
C LEU A 39 -20.69 5.31 -5.92
N ASP A 40 -19.41 5.22 -5.55
CA ASP A 40 -18.92 5.60 -4.23
C ASP A 40 -18.16 6.93 -4.31
N ARG A 41 -18.28 7.75 -3.26
CA ARG A 41 -17.43 8.91 -3.07
C ARG A 41 -16.01 8.42 -2.76
N PHE A 42 -15.04 8.85 -3.56
CA PHE A 42 -13.64 8.53 -3.31
C PHE A 42 -13.15 9.23 -2.03
N LEU A 43 -12.49 8.46 -1.15
CA LEU A 43 -11.94 8.93 0.11
C LEU A 43 -10.48 9.31 -0.09
N ASN A 44 -10.23 10.59 -0.42
CA ASN A 44 -8.86 11.11 -0.57
C ASN A 44 -8.09 11.03 0.75
N ASP A 45 -6.77 10.84 0.65
CA ASP A 45 -5.83 10.94 1.78
C ASP A 45 -6.26 10.06 2.97
N ALA A 46 -6.72 8.84 2.68
CA ALA A 46 -7.21 7.90 3.67
C ALA A 46 -6.28 6.69 3.77
N VAL A 47 -6.02 6.23 5.00
CA VAL A 47 -5.24 5.01 5.26
C VAL A 47 -6.14 3.80 4.99
N GLU A 48 -5.71 2.87 4.15
CA GLU A 48 -6.43 1.61 3.93
C GLU A 48 -5.98 0.53 4.93
N VAL A 49 -6.93 -0.25 5.42
CA VAL A 49 -6.67 -1.30 6.42
C VAL A 49 -7.40 -2.57 6.04
N ASP A 50 -6.68 -3.70 6.04
CA ASP A 50 -7.26 -5.03 5.95
C ASP A 50 -7.33 -5.66 7.34
N VAL A 51 -8.47 -6.28 7.67
CA VAL A 51 -8.63 -7.08 8.88
C VAL A 51 -9.10 -8.48 8.49
N ASP A 52 -8.27 -9.48 8.73
CA ASP A 52 -8.66 -10.87 8.60
C ASP A 52 -9.18 -11.38 9.95
N ALA A 53 -10.31 -12.08 9.94
CA ALA A 53 -10.93 -12.61 11.16
C ALA A 53 -11.47 -14.05 10.97
N LEU A 54 -11.54 -14.76 12.08
CA LEU A 54 -12.11 -16.10 12.21
C LEU A 54 -13.43 -16.01 12.96
N SER A 55 -14.42 -16.81 12.56
CA SER A 55 -15.66 -16.98 13.31
C SER A 55 -16.08 -18.45 13.33
N ASP A 56 -16.58 -18.96 14.47
CA ASP A 56 -17.26 -20.26 14.55
C ASP A 56 -18.79 -20.12 14.56
N GLY A 57 -19.30 -18.93 14.22
CA GLY A 57 -20.72 -18.58 14.28
C GLY A 57 -21.17 -18.03 15.64
N THR A 58 -20.35 -18.18 16.70
CA THR A 58 -20.63 -17.63 18.03
C THR A 58 -19.54 -16.66 18.48
N GLN A 59 -18.28 -17.06 18.38
CA GLN A 59 -17.12 -16.26 18.70
C GLN A 59 -16.47 -15.73 17.42
N VAL A 60 -15.86 -14.55 17.54
CA VAL A 60 -15.10 -13.91 16.46
C VAL A 60 -13.73 -13.60 17.04
N ILE A 61 -12.67 -13.99 16.32
CA ILE A 61 -11.29 -13.72 16.71
C ILE A 61 -10.59 -13.02 15.55
N ILE A 62 -9.97 -11.90 15.84
CA ILE A 62 -9.15 -11.16 14.88
C ILE A 62 -7.89 -11.97 14.59
N GLY A 63 -7.67 -12.28 13.32
CA GLY A 63 -6.47 -12.95 12.85
C GLY A 63 -5.29 -11.97 12.72
N GLY A 64 -5.56 -10.76 12.22
CA GLY A 64 -4.58 -9.69 12.15
C GLY A 64 -5.14 -8.42 11.51
N ILE A 65 -4.65 -7.28 11.99
CA ILE A 65 -4.93 -5.94 11.44
C ILE A 65 -3.70 -5.52 10.62
N MET A 66 -3.90 -5.18 9.36
CA MET A 66 -2.85 -4.83 8.42
C MET A 66 -3.07 -3.41 7.90
N GLU A 67 -2.19 -2.50 8.29
CA GLU A 67 -2.18 -1.13 7.79
C GLU A 67 -1.44 -1.08 6.46
N HIS A 68 -2.06 -0.55 5.40
CA HIS A 68 -1.40 -0.37 4.12
C HIS A 68 -0.43 0.81 4.18
N ILE A 69 0.65 0.71 3.42
CA ILE A 69 1.58 1.81 3.23
C ILE A 69 0.99 2.79 2.22
N GLU A 70 0.53 2.31 1.06
CA GLU A 70 -0.20 3.13 0.12
C GLU A 70 -1.60 3.51 0.65
N GLN A 71 -2.02 4.74 0.35
CA GLN A 71 -3.36 5.23 0.66
C GLN A 71 -4.47 4.47 -0.10
N ALA A 72 -5.69 4.57 0.43
CA ALA A 72 -6.90 4.08 -0.22
C ALA A 72 -7.02 4.64 -1.65
N GLY A 73 -7.32 3.75 -2.59
CA GLY A 73 -7.32 4.05 -4.03
C GLY A 73 -6.17 3.38 -4.79
N VAL A 74 -5.11 2.96 -4.08
CA VAL A 74 -4.25 1.88 -4.55
C VAL A 74 -4.87 0.56 -4.07
N HIS A 75 -5.06 -0.37 -5.00
CA HIS A 75 -5.70 -1.64 -4.69
C HIS A 75 -4.90 -2.43 -3.63
N SER A 76 -5.57 -2.97 -2.60
CA SER A 76 -4.98 -3.78 -1.50
C SER A 76 -3.99 -4.89 -1.91
N GLY A 77 -4.20 -5.47 -3.09
CA GLY A 77 -3.30 -6.48 -3.67
C GLY A 77 -1.98 -5.93 -4.22
N ASP A 78 -1.92 -4.64 -4.54
CA ASP A 78 -0.73 -3.93 -5.01
C ASP A 78 -0.08 -3.11 -3.89
N SER A 79 -0.82 -2.77 -2.84
CA SER A 79 -0.28 -2.07 -1.66
C SER A 79 0.66 -2.97 -0.85
N ALA A 80 1.75 -2.40 -0.37
CA ALA A 80 2.48 -2.96 0.75
C ALA A 80 1.65 -2.77 2.03
N CYS A 81 1.83 -3.66 3.01
CA CYS A 81 1.14 -3.51 4.30
C CYS A 81 1.97 -4.04 5.47
N SER A 82 1.69 -3.51 6.66
CA SER A 82 2.37 -3.82 7.92
C SER A 82 1.44 -4.53 8.88
N LEU A 83 1.96 -5.58 9.51
CA LEU A 83 1.38 -6.24 10.68
C LEU A 83 2.46 -6.32 11.78
N PRO A 84 2.24 -5.72 12.96
CA PRO A 84 1.10 -4.87 13.32
C PRO A 84 1.09 -3.54 12.55
N PRO A 85 0.00 -2.74 12.65
CA PRO A 85 -0.03 -1.36 12.17
C PRO A 85 1.18 -0.55 12.69
N TYR A 86 1.70 0.35 11.87
CA TYR A 86 2.92 1.13 12.16
C TYR A 86 2.62 2.59 12.49
N THR A 87 1.45 3.12 12.14
CA THR A 87 1.01 4.48 12.52
C THR A 87 -0.34 4.51 13.25
N LEU A 88 -1.20 3.51 13.06
CA LEU A 88 -2.54 3.53 13.65
C LEU A 88 -2.53 3.47 15.18
N SER A 89 -3.28 4.37 15.82
CA SER A 89 -3.46 4.37 17.27
C SER A 89 -4.23 3.14 17.76
N ALA A 90 -4.06 2.79 19.03
CA ALA A 90 -4.80 1.70 19.65
C ALA A 90 -6.32 1.92 19.60
N VAL A 91 -6.77 3.18 19.73
CA VAL A 91 -8.19 3.55 19.67
C VAL A 91 -8.79 3.20 18.30
N LEU A 92 -8.09 3.54 17.22
CA LEU A 92 -8.55 3.21 15.87
C LEU A 92 -8.51 1.70 15.63
N GLN A 93 -7.48 1.00 16.12
CA GLN A 93 -7.41 -0.45 16.04
C GLN A 93 -8.57 -1.12 16.77
N ASP A 94 -8.95 -0.65 17.96
CA ASP A 94 -10.08 -1.19 18.72
C ASP A 94 -11.42 -0.93 18.02
N GLU A 95 -11.57 0.21 17.34
CA GLU A 95 -12.75 0.48 16.52
C GLU A 95 -12.84 -0.47 15.31
N LEU A 96 -11.71 -0.76 14.66
CA LEU A 96 -11.64 -1.77 13.58
C LEU A 96 -12.02 -3.17 14.08
N ARG A 97 -11.57 -3.56 15.29
CA ARG A 97 -11.97 -4.83 15.94
C ARG A 97 -13.48 -4.87 16.17
N ARG A 98 -14.02 -3.83 16.81
CA ARG A 98 -15.45 -3.71 17.13
C ARG A 98 -16.32 -3.81 15.88
N GLN A 99 -15.98 -3.07 14.83
CA GLN A 99 -16.73 -3.11 13.56
C GLN A 99 -16.61 -4.47 12.87
N THR A 100 -15.41 -5.07 12.84
CA THR A 100 -15.19 -6.42 12.28
C THR A 100 -16.05 -7.46 12.99
N GLU A 101 -16.07 -7.49 14.32
CA GLU A 101 -16.91 -8.41 15.10
C GLU A 101 -18.40 -8.19 14.85
N ALA A 102 -18.86 -6.94 14.81
CA ALA A 102 -20.25 -6.61 14.54
C ALA A 102 -20.69 -7.11 13.15
N MET A 103 -19.84 -6.92 12.13
CA MET A 103 -20.10 -7.41 10.77
C MET A 103 -20.07 -8.93 10.69
N ALA A 104 -19.12 -9.60 11.34
CA ALA A 104 -19.04 -11.05 11.41
C ALA A 104 -20.34 -11.67 11.92
N ARG A 105 -20.88 -11.11 13.01
CA ARG A 105 -22.15 -11.52 13.62
C ARG A 105 -23.34 -11.20 12.72
N GLY A 106 -23.40 -9.97 12.21
CA GLY A 106 -24.51 -9.54 11.34
C GLY A 106 -24.62 -10.32 10.03
N LEU A 107 -23.49 -10.82 9.51
CA LEU A 107 -23.43 -11.62 8.29
C LEU A 107 -23.46 -13.14 8.54
N ASN A 108 -23.58 -13.58 9.80
CA ASN A 108 -23.56 -14.99 10.22
C ASN A 108 -22.33 -15.75 9.69
N VAL A 109 -21.15 -15.13 9.76
CA VAL A 109 -19.91 -15.73 9.26
C VAL A 109 -19.57 -16.98 10.08
N CYS A 110 -19.25 -18.08 9.39
CA CYS A 110 -18.58 -19.25 9.95
C CYS A 110 -17.41 -19.64 9.05
N GLY A 111 -16.18 -19.64 9.59
CA GLY A 111 -14.94 -19.76 8.85
C GLY A 111 -14.14 -18.45 8.84
N LEU A 112 -13.66 -18.05 7.66
CA LEU A 112 -12.86 -16.84 7.45
C LEU A 112 -13.71 -15.70 6.93
N MET A 113 -13.34 -14.50 7.33
CA MET A 113 -13.76 -13.26 6.68
C MET A 113 -12.60 -12.27 6.60
N ASN A 114 -12.73 -11.33 5.69
CA ASN A 114 -11.86 -10.18 5.54
C ASN A 114 -12.71 -8.92 5.46
N VAL A 115 -12.26 -7.86 6.11
CA VAL A 115 -12.89 -6.54 6.05
C VAL A 115 -11.84 -5.53 5.59
N GLN A 116 -12.21 -4.70 4.62
CA GLN A 116 -11.39 -3.57 4.19
C GLN A 116 -12.01 -2.27 4.71
N PHE A 117 -11.18 -1.45 5.33
CA PHE A 117 -11.55 -0.13 5.86
C PHE A 117 -10.71 0.96 5.21
N ALA A 118 -11.24 2.18 5.24
CA ALA A 118 -10.50 3.41 4.99
C ALA A 118 -10.65 4.35 6.18
N ILE A 119 -9.55 4.90 6.66
CA ILE A 119 -9.52 5.82 7.80
C ILE A 119 -9.16 7.21 7.27
N GLN A 120 -10.07 8.17 7.43
CA GLN A 120 -9.89 9.55 6.93
C GLN A 120 -9.94 10.55 8.09
N GLY A 121 -8.94 11.45 8.14
CA GLY A 121 -8.77 12.44 9.19
C GLY A 121 -7.49 12.20 10.02
N GLU A 122 -7.33 12.96 11.09
CA GLU A 122 -6.12 12.93 11.92
C GLU A 122 -6.40 12.46 13.35
N GLY A 123 -5.46 11.68 13.90
CA GLY A 123 -5.50 11.20 15.27
C GLY A 123 -6.70 10.31 15.59
N ASP A 124 -7.04 10.22 16.88
CA ASP A 124 -8.11 9.35 17.38
C ASP A 124 -9.52 9.81 16.96
N ALA A 125 -9.65 11.01 16.37
CA ALA A 125 -10.91 11.53 15.85
C ALA A 125 -11.15 11.18 14.37
N ALA A 126 -10.20 10.47 13.73
CA ALA A 126 -10.36 10.03 12.34
C ALA A 126 -11.58 9.12 12.18
N VAL A 127 -12.23 9.22 11.03
CA VAL A 127 -13.46 8.46 10.74
C VAL A 127 -13.10 7.16 10.04
N VAL A 128 -13.55 6.04 10.60
CA VAL A 128 -13.41 4.69 10.03
C VAL A 128 -14.59 4.42 9.09
N TYR A 129 -14.30 4.29 7.80
CA TYR A 129 -15.25 3.90 6.76
C TYR A 129 -15.06 2.44 6.39
N VAL A 130 -16.16 1.70 6.22
CA VAL A 130 -16.13 0.34 5.67
C VAL A 130 -16.13 0.41 4.15
N LEU A 131 -15.14 -0.22 3.50
CA LEU A 131 -15.05 -0.29 2.04
C LEU A 131 -15.79 -1.52 1.49
N GLU A 132 -15.51 -2.69 2.04
CA GLU A 132 -16.16 -3.95 1.69
C GLU A 132 -15.92 -5.04 2.75
N VAL A 133 -16.78 -6.05 2.73
CA VAL A 133 -16.62 -7.29 3.50
C VAL A 133 -16.58 -8.46 2.55
N ASN A 134 -15.56 -9.30 2.70
CA ASN A 134 -15.37 -10.54 1.99
C ASN A 134 -15.63 -11.71 2.96
N PRO A 135 -16.83 -12.33 2.99
CA PRO A 135 -17.15 -13.46 3.89
C PRO A 135 -16.53 -14.78 3.40
N ARG A 136 -15.21 -14.76 3.18
CA ARG A 136 -14.38 -15.84 2.66
C ARG A 136 -12.93 -15.60 3.04
N ALA A 137 -12.07 -16.56 2.71
CA ALA A 137 -10.62 -16.35 2.76
C ALA A 137 -10.20 -15.22 1.79
N SER A 138 -9.38 -14.30 2.30
CA SER A 138 -8.66 -13.29 1.52
C SER A 138 -7.28 -13.81 1.10
N ARG A 139 -6.61 -13.05 0.23
CA ARG A 139 -5.24 -13.36 -0.20
C ARG A 139 -4.21 -13.15 0.92
N THR A 140 -4.54 -12.36 1.94
CA THR A 140 -3.66 -12.01 3.07
C THR A 140 -3.60 -13.09 4.15
N VAL A 141 -4.54 -14.05 4.16
CA VAL A 141 -4.58 -15.15 5.14
C VAL A 141 -3.24 -15.88 5.31
N PRO A 142 -2.50 -16.25 4.24
CA PRO A 142 -1.18 -16.88 4.39
C PRO A 142 -0.15 -15.96 5.06
N PHE A 143 -0.11 -14.68 4.70
CA PHE A 143 0.76 -13.68 5.31
C PHE A 143 0.46 -13.52 6.82
N VAL A 144 -0.81 -13.29 7.18
CA VAL A 144 -1.23 -13.19 8.58
C VAL A 144 -0.92 -14.48 9.35
N SER A 145 -1.18 -15.65 8.74
CA SER A 145 -0.88 -16.93 9.37
C SER A 145 0.61 -17.11 9.67
N LYS A 146 1.48 -16.57 8.80
CA LYS A 146 2.93 -16.60 8.99
C LYS A 146 3.41 -15.58 10.01
N ALA A 147 2.82 -14.38 10.05
CA ALA A 147 3.18 -13.36 11.01
C ALA A 147 2.77 -13.74 12.45
N CYS A 148 1.55 -14.25 12.63
CA CYS A 148 0.94 -14.48 13.94
C CYS A 148 1.05 -15.92 14.46
N SER A 149 1.74 -16.83 13.75
CA SER A 149 1.82 -18.27 14.08
C SER A 149 0.45 -18.96 14.25
N LEU A 150 -0.60 -18.43 13.60
CA LEU A 150 -1.95 -19.00 13.60
C LEU A 150 -2.26 -19.58 12.23
N PRO A 151 -2.45 -20.91 12.07
CA PRO A 151 -2.83 -21.48 10.78
C PRO A 151 -4.32 -21.19 10.48
N LEU A 152 -4.65 -19.93 10.18
CA LEU A 152 -6.02 -19.41 10.09
C LEU A 152 -6.90 -20.27 9.17
N ALA A 153 -6.41 -20.64 7.99
CA ALA A 153 -7.16 -21.51 7.07
C ALA A 153 -7.50 -22.90 7.66
N LYS A 154 -6.60 -23.50 8.45
CA LYS A 154 -6.87 -24.78 9.12
C LYS A 154 -7.90 -24.61 10.23
N ILE A 155 -7.80 -23.51 10.99
CA ILE A 155 -8.73 -23.20 12.08
C ILE A 155 -10.14 -22.99 11.52
N ALA A 156 -10.25 -22.14 10.50
CA ALA A 156 -11.51 -21.84 9.82
C ALA A 156 -12.16 -23.07 9.21
N ALA A 157 -11.39 -23.93 8.54
CA ALA A 157 -11.91 -25.17 7.97
C ALA A 157 -12.52 -26.09 9.03
N ARG A 158 -11.93 -26.14 10.22
CA ARG A 158 -12.45 -26.91 11.35
C ARG A 158 -13.68 -26.26 11.97
N CYS A 159 -13.75 -24.93 12.04
CA CYS A 159 -14.95 -24.19 12.42
C CYS A 159 -16.13 -24.53 11.50
N MET A 160 -15.90 -24.48 10.18
CA MET A 160 -16.91 -24.85 9.17
C MET A 160 -17.33 -26.33 9.27
N ALA A 161 -16.46 -27.20 9.79
CA ALA A 161 -16.76 -28.62 10.05
C ALA A 161 -17.40 -28.87 11.43
N GLY A 162 -17.71 -27.82 12.20
CA GLY A 162 -18.42 -27.91 13.48
C GLY A 162 -17.54 -27.96 14.72
N ARG A 163 -16.22 -27.75 14.61
CA ARG A 163 -15.32 -27.66 15.78
C ARG A 163 -15.09 -26.18 16.16
N SER A 164 -15.56 -25.78 17.34
CA SER A 164 -15.50 -24.38 17.79
C SER A 164 -14.07 -23.83 17.91
N LEU A 165 -13.91 -22.51 17.97
CA LEU A 165 -12.61 -21.88 18.22
C LEU A 165 -12.04 -22.29 19.58
N ALA A 166 -12.91 -22.38 20.59
CA ALA A 166 -12.56 -22.84 21.93
C ALA A 166 -12.05 -24.29 21.94
N ASP A 167 -12.72 -25.22 21.23
CA ASP A 167 -12.28 -26.62 21.13
C ASP A 167 -10.93 -26.77 20.40
N GLN A 168 -10.54 -25.76 19.64
CA GLN A 168 -9.25 -25.69 18.95
C GLN A 168 -8.16 -24.99 19.78
N GLY A 169 -8.50 -24.45 20.95
CA GLY A 169 -7.57 -23.69 21.79
C GLY A 169 -7.25 -22.30 21.25
N VAL A 170 -8.10 -21.74 20.37
CA VAL A 170 -7.92 -20.39 19.84
C VAL A 170 -8.71 -19.43 20.72
N THR A 171 -8.02 -18.67 21.56
CA THR A 171 -8.62 -17.90 22.66
C THR A 171 -8.60 -16.39 22.47
N GLY A 172 -7.86 -15.88 21.48
CA GLY A 172 -7.77 -14.44 21.22
C GLY A 172 -6.87 -14.10 20.03
N GLU A 173 -6.79 -12.80 19.76
CA GLU A 173 -5.88 -12.23 18.77
C GLU A 173 -4.42 -12.37 19.24
N ILE A 174 -3.51 -12.67 18.30
CA ILE A 174 -2.07 -12.66 18.53
C ILE A 174 -1.48 -11.46 17.82
N VAL A 175 -0.87 -10.55 18.61
CA VAL A 175 -0.12 -9.39 18.10
C VAL A 175 1.37 -9.67 18.26
N PRO A 176 2.13 -9.84 17.16
CA PRO A 176 3.55 -10.16 17.26
C PRO A 176 4.40 -9.02 17.86
N PRO A 177 5.46 -9.33 18.64
CA PRO A 177 6.42 -8.34 19.17
C PRO A 177 7.47 -7.92 18.12
N TYR A 178 7.16 -8.10 16.84
CA TYR A 178 7.99 -7.80 15.69
C TYR A 178 7.10 -7.32 14.54
N TYR A 179 7.69 -6.64 13.57
CA TYR A 179 7.00 -6.20 12.36
C TYR A 179 7.15 -7.22 11.24
N ALA A 180 6.04 -7.54 10.60
CA ALA A 180 5.95 -8.25 9.34
C ALA A 180 5.42 -7.29 8.28
N VAL A 181 6.16 -7.07 7.20
CA VAL A 181 5.75 -6.21 6.08
C VAL A 181 5.60 -7.07 4.83
N LYS A 182 4.40 -7.05 4.24
CA LYS A 182 4.12 -7.61 2.92
C LYS A 182 4.42 -6.57 1.86
N GLU A 183 5.11 -6.96 0.79
CA GLU A 183 5.30 -6.12 -0.41
C GLU A 183 4.87 -6.89 -1.67
N ALA A 184 4.28 -6.19 -2.63
CA ALA A 184 3.82 -6.72 -3.89
C ALA A 184 4.96 -6.87 -4.92
N VAL A 185 4.90 -7.95 -5.72
CA VAL A 185 5.83 -8.21 -6.82
C VAL A 185 5.14 -7.98 -8.15
N PHE A 186 5.64 -7.00 -8.89
CA PHE A 186 5.03 -6.55 -10.14
C PHE A 186 5.71 -7.15 -11.38
N PRO A 187 4.93 -7.50 -12.43
CA PRO A 187 5.45 -8.02 -13.68
C PRO A 187 5.89 -6.91 -14.66
N PHE A 188 6.03 -5.65 -14.23
CA PHE A 188 6.28 -4.52 -15.13
C PHE A 188 7.52 -4.72 -16.02
N ASN A 189 8.56 -5.37 -15.50
CA ASN A 189 9.77 -5.69 -16.26
C ASN A 189 9.55 -6.67 -17.42
N LYS A 190 8.42 -7.41 -17.44
CA LYS A 190 8.03 -8.31 -18.53
C LYS A 190 7.32 -7.59 -19.67
N PHE A 191 6.85 -6.37 -19.46
CA PHE A 191 6.06 -5.60 -20.42
C PHE A 191 6.68 -4.23 -20.67
N PRO A 192 7.72 -4.11 -21.51
CA PRO A 192 8.37 -2.83 -21.79
C PRO A 192 7.37 -1.77 -22.27
N GLY A 193 7.47 -0.57 -21.71
CA GLY A 193 6.60 0.56 -22.08
C GLY A 193 5.27 0.63 -21.35
N VAL A 194 4.93 -0.35 -20.50
CA VAL A 194 3.80 -0.22 -19.57
C VAL A 194 4.10 0.85 -18.53
N ASP A 195 3.04 1.52 -18.11
CA ASP A 195 3.11 2.52 -17.06
C ASP A 195 3.05 1.85 -15.68
N THR A 196 3.98 2.19 -14.78
CA THR A 196 4.09 1.60 -13.43
C THR A 196 3.25 2.34 -12.39
N ILE A 197 2.33 3.18 -12.82
CA ILE A 197 1.40 3.86 -11.91
C ILE A 197 0.49 2.84 -11.23
N LEU A 198 0.33 2.99 -9.92
CA LEU A 198 -0.60 2.19 -9.12
C LEU A 198 -2.00 2.80 -9.18
N GLY A 199 -3.02 2.02 -8.86
CA GLY A 199 -4.40 2.47 -8.91
C GLY A 199 -5.37 1.42 -8.39
N PRO A 200 -6.68 1.58 -8.68
CA PRO A 200 -7.73 0.77 -8.06
C PRO A 200 -7.84 -0.66 -8.64
N GLU A 201 -7.13 -0.97 -9.72
CA GLU A 201 -7.05 -2.31 -10.30
C GLU A 201 -5.67 -2.94 -9.99
N MET A 202 -5.71 -4.19 -9.50
CA MET A 202 -4.53 -4.98 -9.15
C MET A 202 -3.70 -5.36 -10.38
N LYS A 203 -2.38 -5.17 -10.30
CA LYS A 203 -1.41 -5.51 -11.34
C LYS A 203 -0.31 -6.47 -10.86
N SER A 204 -0.15 -6.64 -9.56
CA SER A 204 0.86 -7.52 -8.98
C SER A 204 0.56 -9.00 -9.28
N THR A 205 1.61 -9.81 -9.32
CA THR A 205 1.53 -11.25 -9.61
C THR A 205 1.96 -12.13 -8.44
N GLY A 206 2.56 -11.54 -7.42
CA GLY A 206 3.05 -12.23 -6.24
C GLY A 206 3.33 -11.23 -5.11
N GLU A 207 3.83 -11.75 -4.00
CA GLU A 207 4.13 -10.98 -2.81
C GLU A 207 5.34 -11.59 -2.09
N VAL A 208 5.99 -10.77 -1.28
CA VAL A 208 7.09 -11.16 -0.40
C VAL A 208 6.83 -10.63 1.00
N MET A 209 7.51 -11.21 1.99
CA MET A 209 7.40 -10.83 3.39
C MET A 209 8.78 -10.49 3.95
N GLY A 210 8.92 -9.28 4.49
CA GLY A 210 10.05 -8.88 5.33
C GLY A 210 9.67 -8.93 6.81
N VAL A 211 10.60 -9.32 7.68
CA VAL A 211 10.39 -9.32 9.14
C VAL A 211 11.52 -8.57 9.83
N GLY A 212 11.18 -7.74 10.82
CA GLY A 212 12.15 -6.94 11.57
C GLY A 212 11.67 -6.59 12.98
N ARG A 213 12.60 -6.19 13.84
CA ARG A 213 12.30 -5.64 15.17
C ARG A 213 11.74 -4.21 15.08
N THR A 214 11.95 -3.55 13.97
CA THR A 214 11.35 -2.25 13.63
C THR A 214 10.62 -2.35 12.30
N PHE A 215 9.64 -1.48 12.09
CA PHE A 215 8.98 -1.34 10.79
C PHE A 215 10.01 -1.06 9.68
N ALA A 216 10.99 -0.20 9.93
CA ALA A 216 12.04 0.14 8.98
C ALA A 216 12.84 -1.11 8.52
N GLU A 217 13.26 -1.96 9.45
CA GLU A 217 13.98 -3.20 9.12
C GLU A 217 13.10 -4.15 8.30
N ALA A 218 11.83 -4.35 8.72
CA ALA A 218 10.89 -5.20 8.03
C ALA A 218 10.59 -4.70 6.60
N PHE A 219 10.41 -3.39 6.45
CA PHE A 219 10.19 -2.73 5.17
C PHE A 219 11.40 -2.87 4.25
N VAL A 220 12.62 -2.57 4.71
CA VAL A 220 13.83 -2.73 3.88
C VAL A 220 13.96 -4.16 3.37
N LYS A 221 13.67 -5.16 4.21
CA LYS A 221 13.70 -6.57 3.79
C LYS A 221 12.61 -6.92 2.78
N SER A 222 11.40 -6.37 2.92
CA SER A 222 10.33 -6.59 1.95
C SER A 222 10.70 -5.97 0.59
N GLN A 223 11.28 -4.77 0.57
CA GLN A 223 11.80 -4.12 -0.64
C GLN A 223 12.87 -4.99 -1.32
N ILE A 224 13.88 -5.45 -0.56
CA ILE A 224 14.97 -6.29 -1.09
C ILE A 224 14.41 -7.59 -1.68
N ALA A 225 13.47 -8.24 -0.98
CA ALA A 225 12.84 -9.47 -1.44
C ALA A 225 12.00 -9.26 -2.71
N ALA A 226 11.38 -8.08 -2.87
CA ALA A 226 10.63 -7.70 -4.07
C ALA A 226 11.56 -7.32 -5.24
N GLY A 227 12.88 -7.33 -5.04
CA GLY A 227 13.88 -6.96 -6.04
C GLY A 227 14.13 -5.45 -6.13
N ILE A 228 13.63 -4.66 -5.18
CA ILE A 228 13.83 -3.23 -5.06
C ILE A 228 15.07 -2.98 -4.18
N ARG A 229 15.98 -2.12 -4.65
CA ARG A 229 17.18 -1.75 -3.89
C ARG A 229 17.13 -0.27 -3.56
N LEU A 230 16.89 0.04 -2.30
CA LEU A 230 17.00 1.40 -1.81
C LEU A 230 18.45 1.91 -2.00
N PRO A 231 18.66 3.07 -2.66
CA PRO A 231 20.00 3.63 -2.86
C PRO A 231 20.58 4.12 -1.53
N LYS A 232 21.89 3.99 -1.31
CA LYS A 232 22.53 4.52 -0.08
C LYS A 232 22.90 6.00 -0.17
N SER A 233 23.04 6.52 -1.39
CA SER A 233 23.45 7.90 -1.68
C SER A 233 23.10 8.24 -3.13
N GLY A 234 23.35 9.49 -3.53
CA GLY A 234 23.18 9.98 -4.89
C GLY A 234 22.17 11.12 -4.96
N THR A 235 21.47 11.23 -6.08
CA THR A 235 20.48 12.30 -6.29
C THR A 235 19.07 11.75 -6.29
N ALA A 236 18.19 12.31 -5.47
CA ALA A 236 16.77 12.00 -5.47
C ALA A 236 16.01 13.02 -6.34
N PHE A 237 15.18 12.51 -7.25
CA PHE A 237 14.24 13.31 -8.02
C PHE A 237 12.86 13.29 -7.37
N ILE A 238 12.28 14.46 -7.09
CA ILE A 238 10.97 14.62 -6.45
C ILE A 238 10.03 15.43 -7.34
N SER A 239 8.91 14.82 -7.74
CA SER A 239 7.86 15.52 -8.49
C SER A 239 6.49 14.99 -8.09
N VAL A 240 5.78 15.76 -7.29
CA VAL A 240 4.53 15.33 -6.65
C VAL A 240 3.32 16.15 -7.08
N LYS A 241 2.11 15.61 -6.91
CA LYS A 241 0.86 16.37 -7.03
C LYS A 241 0.80 17.47 -5.95
N GLN A 242 -0.05 18.47 -6.16
CA GLN A 242 -0.06 19.65 -5.29
C GLN A 242 -0.41 19.33 -3.83
N THR A 243 -1.34 18.40 -3.59
CA THR A 243 -1.77 17.97 -2.26
C THR A 243 -0.66 17.31 -1.46
N ASP A 244 0.30 16.67 -2.13
CA ASP A 244 1.41 15.95 -1.48
C ASP A 244 2.59 16.86 -1.15
N ARG A 245 2.58 18.13 -1.55
CA ARG A 245 3.71 19.04 -1.32
C ARG A 245 4.10 19.18 0.15
N PRO A 246 3.16 19.29 1.12
CA PRO A 246 3.52 19.33 2.54
C PRO A 246 4.30 18.09 2.98
N ALA A 247 3.85 16.89 2.61
CA ALA A 247 4.54 15.64 2.92
C ALA A 247 5.87 15.52 2.15
N ALA A 248 5.92 15.99 0.90
CA ALA A 248 7.15 16.00 0.09
C ALA A 248 8.25 16.91 0.66
N ILE A 249 7.89 17.97 1.41
CA ILE A 249 8.88 18.78 2.15
C ILE A 249 9.57 17.93 3.22
N GLU A 250 8.81 17.10 3.95
CA GLU A 250 9.36 16.24 4.98
C GLU A 250 10.20 15.11 4.38
N VAL A 251 9.74 14.47 3.30
CA VAL A 251 10.55 13.50 2.54
C VAL A 251 11.84 14.13 2.03
N ALA A 252 11.78 15.36 1.49
CA ALA A 252 12.96 16.08 1.03
C ALA A 252 13.95 16.36 2.16
N ARG A 253 13.46 16.76 3.34
CA ARG A 253 14.30 16.98 4.53
C ARG A 253 15.01 15.70 4.95
N GLN A 254 14.26 14.60 5.08
CA GLN A 254 14.82 13.29 5.45
C GLN A 254 15.88 12.82 4.46
N LEU A 255 15.65 12.95 3.16
CA LEU A 255 16.63 12.61 2.13
C LEU A 255 17.86 13.52 2.17
N HIS A 256 17.66 14.82 2.41
CA HIS A 256 18.77 15.76 2.56
C HIS A 256 19.65 15.43 3.77
N ASP A 257 19.03 15.11 4.91
CA ASP A 257 19.72 14.71 6.14
C ASP A 257 20.50 13.40 5.97
N LEU A 258 20.02 12.51 5.09
CA LEU A 258 20.71 11.30 4.64
C LEU A 258 21.82 11.57 3.61
N GLY A 259 22.04 12.83 3.20
CA GLY A 259 23.10 13.24 2.28
C GLY A 259 22.77 13.14 0.80
N PHE A 260 21.49 13.00 0.42
CA PHE A 260 21.11 13.02 -0.99
C PHE A 260 21.16 14.45 -1.58
N GLY A 261 21.64 14.54 -2.82
CA GLY A 261 21.34 15.70 -3.65
C GLY A 261 19.87 15.69 -4.05
N LEU A 262 19.20 16.84 -4.06
CA LEU A 262 17.79 16.90 -4.42
C LEU A 262 17.58 17.65 -5.73
N VAL A 263 16.81 17.06 -6.63
CA VAL A 263 16.30 17.71 -7.83
C VAL A 263 14.77 17.58 -7.87
N ALA A 264 14.07 18.62 -8.30
CA ALA A 264 12.61 18.59 -8.30
C ALA A 264 12.00 19.41 -9.44
N THR A 265 10.79 19.06 -9.87
CA THR A 265 10.05 19.88 -10.85
C THR A 265 9.70 21.24 -10.25
N ARG A 266 9.61 22.29 -11.07
CA ARG A 266 9.50 23.70 -10.63
C ARG A 266 8.56 23.94 -9.44
N GLY A 267 7.33 23.44 -9.50
CA GLY A 267 6.35 23.62 -8.42
C GLY A 267 6.70 22.89 -7.12
N THR A 268 7.32 21.72 -7.23
CA THR A 268 7.80 20.92 -6.09
C THR A 268 9.07 21.55 -5.50
N ALA A 269 10.01 21.95 -6.36
CA ALA A 269 11.25 22.63 -5.96
C ALA A 269 10.97 23.94 -5.22
N ALA A 270 9.99 24.74 -5.69
CA ALA A 270 9.61 25.97 -5.01
C ALA A 270 9.09 25.74 -3.58
N ALA A 271 8.28 24.70 -3.37
CA ALA A 271 7.77 24.34 -2.04
C ALA A 271 8.88 23.87 -1.10
N ILE A 272 9.78 23.01 -1.60
CA ILE A 272 10.93 22.49 -0.84
C ILE A 272 11.92 23.62 -0.48
N ALA A 273 12.25 24.49 -1.45
CA ALA A 273 13.15 25.62 -1.24
C ALA A 273 12.57 26.65 -0.26
N ALA A 274 11.26 26.90 -0.30
CA ALA A 274 10.58 27.78 0.66
C ALA A 274 10.64 27.25 2.11
N ALA A 275 10.78 25.93 2.29
CA ALA A 275 10.98 25.29 3.58
C ALA A 275 12.46 25.24 4.02
N GLY A 276 13.37 25.86 3.26
CA GLY A 276 14.80 25.96 3.59
C GLY A 276 15.64 24.73 3.23
N VAL A 277 15.09 23.76 2.49
CA VAL A 277 15.82 22.55 2.08
C VAL A 277 16.48 22.79 0.71
N PRO A 278 17.80 22.58 0.55
CA PRO A 278 18.49 22.75 -0.74
C PRO A 278 17.94 21.82 -1.82
N VAL A 279 17.49 22.38 -2.94
CA VAL A 279 16.93 21.64 -4.08
C VAL A 279 17.22 22.35 -5.39
N THR A 280 17.56 21.58 -6.43
CA THR A 280 17.78 22.13 -7.77
C THR A 280 16.55 21.90 -8.65
N PRO A 281 15.96 22.95 -9.26
CA PRO A 281 14.83 22.78 -10.17
C PRO A 281 15.26 22.07 -11.46
N VAL A 282 14.43 21.16 -11.96
CA VAL A 282 14.62 20.46 -13.25
C VAL A 282 13.36 20.52 -14.10
N ASN A 283 13.55 20.57 -15.42
CA ASN A 283 12.47 20.55 -16.41
C ASN A 283 11.79 19.17 -16.51
N LYS A 284 10.48 19.17 -16.70
CA LYS A 284 9.74 18.06 -17.30
C LYS A 284 10.08 17.96 -18.80
N VAL A 285 9.72 16.83 -19.41
CA VAL A 285 9.99 16.58 -20.84
C VAL A 285 9.40 17.66 -21.75
N ASN A 286 8.23 18.18 -21.42
CA ASN A 286 7.55 19.25 -22.17
C ASN A 286 8.06 20.68 -21.84
N GLU A 287 9.01 20.84 -20.93
CA GLU A 287 9.49 22.15 -20.46
C GLU A 287 10.86 22.56 -21.04
N GLY A 288 11.53 21.68 -21.79
CA GLY A 288 12.82 21.96 -22.45
C GLY A 288 13.95 21.04 -21.99
N ARG A 289 15.18 21.29 -22.46
CA ARG A 289 16.38 20.47 -22.14
C ARG A 289 17.43 21.26 -21.33
N PRO A 290 18.22 20.58 -20.46
CA PRO A 290 18.07 19.18 -20.05
C PRO A 290 16.81 18.97 -19.20
N HIS A 291 16.20 17.78 -19.29
CA HIS A 291 15.03 17.40 -18.49
C HIS A 291 15.27 16.12 -17.68
N VAL A 292 14.40 15.82 -16.72
CA VAL A 292 14.56 14.67 -15.81
C VAL A 292 14.79 13.33 -16.52
N VAL A 293 14.16 13.08 -17.67
CA VAL A 293 14.37 11.82 -18.41
C VAL A 293 15.80 11.71 -18.96
N ASP A 294 16.46 12.83 -19.26
CA ASP A 294 17.87 12.83 -19.68
C ASP A 294 18.75 12.47 -18.47
N MET A 295 18.48 13.08 -17.31
CA MET A 295 19.20 12.79 -16.06
C MET A 295 19.07 11.32 -15.64
N ILE A 296 17.87 10.73 -15.77
CA ILE A 296 17.64 9.29 -15.51
C ILE A 296 18.49 8.44 -16.46
N LYS A 297 18.47 8.74 -17.77
CA LYS A 297 19.25 8.00 -18.78
C LYS A 297 20.76 8.15 -18.58
N ASN A 298 21.21 9.32 -18.12
CA ASN A 298 22.59 9.62 -17.79
C ASN A 298 23.05 9.04 -16.45
N LYS A 299 22.15 8.36 -15.70
CA LYS A 299 22.42 7.81 -14.36
C LYS A 299 22.79 8.87 -13.31
N GLU A 300 22.26 10.07 -13.47
CA GLU A 300 22.44 11.18 -12.52
C GLU A 300 21.44 11.11 -11.36
N ILE A 301 20.36 10.33 -11.52
CA ILE A 301 19.33 10.08 -10.51
C ILE A 301 19.55 8.69 -9.90
N SER A 302 19.28 8.56 -8.60
CA SER A 302 19.36 7.30 -7.85
C SER A 302 18.02 6.88 -7.24
N LEU A 303 17.12 7.83 -6.99
CA LEU A 303 15.78 7.62 -6.45
C LEU A 303 14.77 8.50 -7.19
N VAL A 304 13.62 7.97 -7.58
CA VAL A 304 12.50 8.75 -8.13
C VAL A 304 11.32 8.69 -7.17
N ILE A 305 10.79 9.86 -6.82
CA ILE A 305 9.51 10.02 -6.14
C ILE A 305 8.60 10.79 -7.09
N ASN A 306 7.61 10.09 -7.65
CA ASN A 306 6.70 10.68 -8.62
C ASN A 306 5.24 10.33 -8.31
N THR A 307 4.58 11.21 -7.55
CA THR A 307 3.12 11.16 -7.38
C THR A 307 2.44 12.01 -8.43
N VAL A 308 1.22 11.62 -8.81
CA VAL A 308 0.50 12.24 -9.94
C VAL A 308 -0.97 12.39 -9.56
N GLU A 309 -1.58 13.49 -10.01
CA GLU A 309 -3.03 13.60 -9.98
C GLU A 309 -3.67 12.51 -10.84
N GLU A 310 -4.82 12.01 -10.40
CA GLU A 310 -5.59 10.96 -11.09
C GLU A 310 -6.23 11.45 -12.42
N ARG A 311 -5.97 12.70 -12.81
CA ARG A 311 -6.36 13.24 -14.13
C ARG A 311 -5.50 12.63 -15.24
N ARG A 312 -6.18 12.12 -16.28
CA ARG A 312 -5.56 11.42 -17.42
C ARG A 312 -4.41 12.17 -18.09
N GLN A 313 -4.52 13.49 -18.23
CA GLN A 313 -3.45 14.31 -18.82
C GLN A 313 -2.19 14.32 -17.94
N ALA A 314 -2.34 14.50 -16.62
CA ALA A 314 -1.23 14.49 -15.68
C ALA A 314 -0.51 13.13 -15.64
N ILE A 315 -1.28 12.02 -15.69
CA ILE A 315 -0.76 10.65 -15.79
C ILE A 315 0.06 10.49 -17.07
N THR A 316 -0.47 10.97 -18.21
CA THR A 316 0.17 10.86 -19.51
C THR A 316 1.47 11.68 -19.58
N ASP A 317 1.46 12.91 -19.09
CA ASP A 317 2.61 13.82 -19.10
C ASP A 317 3.78 13.29 -18.24
N SER A 318 3.46 12.58 -17.17
CA SER A 318 4.44 11.99 -16.24
C SER A 318 4.86 10.57 -16.60
N ARG A 319 4.16 9.89 -17.52
CA ARG A 319 4.43 8.50 -17.92
C ARG A 319 5.89 8.25 -18.30
N SER A 320 6.49 9.20 -19.03
CA SER A 320 7.88 9.11 -19.48
C SER A 320 8.91 8.97 -18.35
N ILE A 321 8.62 9.53 -17.18
CA ILE A 321 9.47 9.44 -15.99
C ILE A 321 9.45 8.01 -15.46
N ARG A 322 8.24 7.47 -15.25
CA ARG A 322 8.03 6.11 -14.70
C ARG A 322 8.55 5.02 -15.63
N THR A 323 8.26 5.12 -16.93
CA THR A 323 8.78 4.15 -17.91
C THR A 323 10.30 4.20 -18.03
N SER A 324 10.92 5.38 -17.92
CA SER A 324 12.38 5.52 -17.94
C SER A 324 13.02 4.99 -16.66
N ALA A 325 12.41 5.22 -15.49
CA ALA A 325 12.87 4.66 -14.23
C ALA A 325 12.84 3.12 -14.26
N LEU A 326 11.72 2.54 -14.72
CA LEU A 326 11.60 1.08 -14.90
C LEU A 326 12.67 0.53 -15.86
N ALA A 327 12.86 1.17 -17.02
CA ALA A 327 13.81 0.73 -18.04
C ALA A 327 15.28 0.77 -17.54
N THR A 328 15.60 1.71 -16.66
CA THR A 328 16.93 1.87 -16.05
C THR A 328 17.09 1.10 -14.74
N LYS A 329 16.06 0.37 -14.30
CA LYS A 329 16.00 -0.35 -13.01
C LYS A 329 16.24 0.58 -11.81
N LEU A 330 15.78 1.82 -11.93
CA LEU A 330 15.87 2.81 -10.87
C LEU A 330 14.73 2.60 -9.87
N THR A 331 15.03 2.69 -8.57
CA THR A 331 14.03 2.64 -7.51
C THR A 331 13.11 3.85 -7.62
N ALA A 332 11.80 3.58 -7.68
CA ALA A 332 10.78 4.60 -7.87
C ALA A 332 9.58 4.35 -6.96
N TYR A 333 9.12 5.41 -6.28
CA TYR A 333 7.89 5.42 -5.50
C TYR A 333 6.85 6.33 -6.18
N THR A 334 5.62 5.83 -6.32
CA THR A 334 4.52 6.53 -7.00
C THR A 334 3.47 7.08 -6.04
N THR A 335 3.63 6.81 -4.74
CA THR A 335 2.85 7.35 -3.62
C THR A 335 3.78 8.11 -2.68
N ILE A 336 3.23 9.08 -1.93
CA ILE A 336 4.04 9.87 -1.00
C ILE A 336 4.31 9.10 0.28
N GLU A 337 3.37 8.25 0.68
CA GLU A 337 3.46 7.34 1.82
C GLU A 337 4.56 6.28 1.60
N GLY A 338 4.62 5.71 0.40
CA GLY A 338 5.71 4.80 0.00
C GLY A 338 7.08 5.48 0.04
N ALA A 339 7.15 6.76 -0.34
CA ALA A 339 8.38 7.54 -0.23
C ALA A 339 8.78 7.82 1.23
N HIS A 340 7.82 8.07 2.12
CA HIS A 340 8.07 8.18 3.57
C HIS A 340 8.57 6.86 4.16
N ALA A 341 7.92 5.74 3.86
CA ALA A 341 8.36 4.42 4.30
C ALA A 341 9.78 4.09 3.78
N ALA A 342 10.09 4.48 2.54
CA ALA A 342 11.44 4.39 2.00
C ALA A 342 12.47 5.19 2.80
N CYS A 343 12.14 6.42 3.22
CA CYS A 343 13.02 7.23 4.04
C CYS A 343 13.27 6.61 5.42
N MET A 344 12.23 6.05 6.06
CA MET A 344 12.39 5.29 7.32
C MET A 344 13.33 4.09 7.13
N GLY A 345 13.20 3.37 6.02
CA GLY A 345 14.07 2.26 5.66
C GLY A 345 15.51 2.69 5.38
N LEU A 346 15.72 3.80 4.68
CA LEU A 346 17.03 4.35 4.35
C LEU A 346 17.87 4.67 5.59
N GLN A 347 17.23 5.12 6.68
CA GLN A 347 17.89 5.38 7.95
C GLN A 347 18.45 4.12 8.64
N HIS A 348 18.03 2.91 8.23
CA HIS A 348 18.33 1.65 8.91
C HIS A 348 18.92 0.57 7.98
N LEU A 349 19.46 0.94 6.82
CA LEU A 349 19.94 -0.02 5.80
C LEU A 349 21.03 -0.98 6.28
N ASP A 350 21.82 -0.61 7.28
CA ASP A 350 22.95 -1.41 7.76
C ASP A 350 22.59 -2.30 8.97
N GLN A 351 21.32 -2.31 9.40
CA GLN A 351 20.82 -3.06 10.56
C GLN A 351 19.85 -4.18 10.15
N LEU A 352 20.33 -5.11 9.32
CA LEU A 352 19.50 -6.22 8.80
C LEU A 352 19.94 -7.55 9.41
N GLU A 353 19.09 -8.13 10.25
CA GLU A 353 19.30 -9.47 10.82
C GLU A 353 18.50 -10.55 10.10
N VAL A 354 18.89 -11.81 10.22
CA VAL A 354 18.09 -12.92 9.66
C VAL A 354 17.36 -13.63 10.79
N TYR A 355 16.04 -13.75 10.64
CA TYR A 355 15.18 -14.43 11.61
C TYR A 355 14.64 -15.73 11.03
N ALA A 356 14.82 -16.83 11.75
CA ALA A 356 14.13 -18.07 11.42
C ALA A 356 12.67 -17.97 11.85
N LEU A 357 11.75 -18.42 10.98
CA LEU A 357 10.31 -18.37 11.27
C LEU A 357 9.96 -19.13 12.56
N GLN A 358 10.64 -20.25 12.83
CA GLN A 358 10.44 -21.05 14.03
C GLN A 358 10.82 -20.28 15.30
N THR A 359 11.88 -19.47 15.24
CA THR A 359 12.30 -18.62 16.36
C THR A 359 11.26 -17.54 16.62
N LEU A 360 10.79 -16.87 15.57
CA LEU A 360 9.72 -15.87 15.68
C LEU A 360 8.44 -16.46 16.26
N HIS A 361 8.03 -17.65 15.81
CA HIS A 361 6.85 -18.34 16.32
C HIS A 361 7.00 -18.78 17.77
N ALA A 362 8.21 -19.11 18.22
CA ALA A 362 8.48 -19.43 19.62
C ALA A 362 8.31 -18.23 20.56
N GLU A 363 8.44 -17.00 20.06
CA GLU A 363 8.22 -15.76 20.84
C GLU A 363 6.73 -15.45 21.09
N LEU A 364 5.81 -16.13 20.39
CA LEU A 364 4.36 -15.91 20.48
C LEU A 364 3.65 -16.89 21.42
N ASN A 365 4.36 -17.88 21.98
CA ASN A 365 3.79 -18.96 22.80
C ASN A 365 4.05 -18.81 24.29
#